data_AF-A0A6G3XMD0-F1
#
_entry.id   AF-A0A6G3XMD0-F1
#
_cell.length_a   1.000
_cell.length_b   1.000
_cell.length_c   1.000
_cell.angle_alpha   90.00
_cell.angle_beta   90.00
_cell.angle_gamma   90.00
#
_symmetry.space_group_name_H-M   'P 1'
#
loop_
_entity.id
_entity.type
_entity.pdbx_description
1 polymer ?
#
loop_
_entity_poly.entity_id
_entity_poly.type
_entity_poly.pdbx_seq_one_letter_code
_entity_poly.pdbx_strand_id
1 'polypeptide(L)' 'HTAEVFLDRAGQAGRTASALGIHRQTLYYRLSRIQQITGLDLNDGEDRLLLHMAVKRARL' A
#
# COMPACT_ATOMS: atom_id res chain seq x y z
N HIS A 1 -1.15 6.39 -5.51
CA HIS A 1 -2.37 6.58 -4.69
C HIS A 1 -2.66 5.38 -3.77
N THR A 2 -2.92 4.15 -4.27
CA THR A 2 -3.25 2.98 -3.42
C THR A 2 -2.24 2.67 -2.32
N ALA A 3 -0.94 2.62 -2.64
CA ALA A 3 0.13 2.31 -1.67
C ALA A 3 0.09 3.26 -0.46
N GLU A 4 -0.10 4.55 -0.72
CA GLU A 4 -0.16 5.56 0.34
C GLU A 4 -1.35 5.39 1.26
N VAL A 5 -2.56 5.22 0.69
CA VAL A 5 -3.77 5.01 1.49
C VAL A 5 -3.66 3.70 2.28
N PHE A 6 -2.96 2.69 1.76
CA PHE A 6 -2.68 1.47 2.50
C PHE A 6 -1.77 1.73 3.71
N LEU A 7 -0.67 2.43 3.49
CA LEU A 7 0.36 2.68 4.50
C LEU A 7 -0.10 3.71 5.56
N ASP A 8 -0.83 4.76 5.15
CA ASP A 8 -1.50 5.71 6.05
C ASP A 8 -2.56 5.05 6.95
N ARG A 9 -3.07 3.88 6.55
CA ARG A 9 -4.02 3.07 7.32
C ARG A 9 -3.38 1.87 8.00
N ALA A 10 -2.06 1.95 8.24
CA ALA A 10 -1.27 0.93 8.95
C ALA A 10 -1.39 -0.48 8.35
N GLY A 11 -1.52 -0.57 7.02
CA GLY A 11 -1.63 -1.84 6.31
C GLY A 11 -2.98 -2.56 6.49
N GLN A 12 -4.00 -1.89 7.04
CA GLN A 12 -5.31 -2.51 7.27
C GLN A 12 -6.14 -2.56 5.97
N ALA A 13 -6.07 -3.69 5.26
CA ALA A 13 -6.73 -3.89 3.97
C ALA A 13 -8.23 -3.52 3.96
N GLY A 14 -8.98 -3.83 5.03
CA GLY A 14 -10.38 -3.45 5.14
C GLY A 14 -10.58 -1.93 5.15
N ARG A 15 -9.85 -1.21 6.01
CA ARG A 15 -9.91 0.25 6.11
C ARG A 15 -9.45 0.93 4.83
N THR A 16 -8.43 0.38 4.17
CA THR A 16 -7.92 0.89 2.89
C THR A 16 -8.94 0.71 1.78
N ALA A 17 -9.55 -0.46 1.66
CA ALA A 17 -10.59 -0.74 0.65
C ALA A 17 -11.79 0.20 0.82
N SER A 18 -12.27 0.39 2.05
CA SER A 18 -13.33 1.36 2.37
C SER A 18 -12.94 2.80 2.02
N ALA A 19 -11.72 3.23 2.39
CA ALA A 19 -11.24 4.58 2.09
C ALA A 19 -11.09 4.86 0.58
N LEU A 20 -10.78 3.83 -0.21
CA LEU A 20 -10.66 3.91 -1.66
C LEU A 20 -11.98 3.67 -2.41
N GLY A 21 -13.06 3.28 -1.72
CA GLY A 21 -14.33 2.92 -2.34
C GLY A 21 -14.25 1.70 -3.28
N ILE A 22 -13.37 0.73 -2.98
CA ILE A 22 -13.14 -0.46 -3.82
C ILE A 22 -13.38 -1.75 -3.06
N HIS A 23 -13.63 -2.83 -3.80
CA HIS A 23 -13.70 -4.17 -3.23
C HIS A 23 -12.32 -4.63 -2.73
N ARG A 24 -12.30 -5.46 -1.67
CA ARG A 24 -11.06 -5.98 -1.07
C ARG A 24 -10.20 -6.78 -2.06
N GLN A 25 -10.84 -7.52 -2.97
CA GLN A 25 -10.11 -8.25 -4.02
C GLN A 25 -9.37 -7.31 -4.98
N THR A 26 -9.98 -6.19 -5.36
CA THR A 26 -9.34 -5.17 -6.19
C THR A 26 -8.16 -4.53 -5.46
N LEU A 27 -8.28 -4.32 -4.14
CA LEU A 27 -7.16 -3.87 -3.33
C LEU A 27 -6.00 -4.87 -3.36
N TYR A 28 -6.26 -6.15 -3.10
CA TYR A 28 -5.20 -7.17 -3.11
C TYR A 28 -4.51 -7.30 -4.46
N TYR A 29 -5.26 -7.21 -5.56
CA TYR A 29 -4.66 -7.16 -6.90
C TYR A 29 -3.71 -5.97 -7.04
N ARG A 30 -4.11 -4.78 -6.60
CA ARG A 30 -3.26 -3.57 -6.66
C ARG A 30 -2.03 -3.70 -5.76
N LEU A 31 -2.18 -4.23 -4.54
CA LEU A 31 -1.07 -4.45 -3.61
C LEU A 31 -0.08 -5.49 -4.16
N SER A 32 -0.57 -6.58 -4.73
CA SER A 32 0.26 -7.58 -5.41
C SER A 32 1.07 -6.95 -6.55
N ARG A 33 0.41 -6.12 -7.38
CA ARG A 33 1.10 -5.41 -8.46
C ARG A 33 2.15 -4.42 -7.95
N ILE A 34 1.91 -3.76 -6.81
CA ILE A 34 2.91 -2.89 -6.17
C ILE A 34 4.12 -3.71 -5.75
N GLN A 35 3.92 -4.83 -5.04
CA GLN A 35 5.02 -5.74 -4.64
C GLN A 35 5.84 -6.23 -5.84
N GLN A 36 5.17 -6.59 -6.94
CA GLN A 36 5.84 -7.04 -8.16
C GLN A 36 6.71 -5.94 -8.81
N ILE A 37 6.25 -4.68 -8.79
CA ILE A 37 6.97 -3.57 -9.42
C ILE A 37 8.12 -3.09 -8.52
N THR A 38 7.91 -3.05 -7.21
CA THR A 38 8.90 -2.52 -6.27
C THR A 38 9.87 -3.58 -5.74
N GLY A 39 9.51 -4.86 -5.83
CA GLY A 39 10.26 -5.96 -5.21
C GLY A 39 10.11 -6.04 -3.69
N LEU A 40 9.25 -5.22 -3.09
CA LEU A 40 9.07 -5.13 -1.63
C LEU A 40 7.96 -6.08 -1.16
N ASP A 41 8.12 -6.68 0.01
CA ASP A 41 7.10 -7.47 0.70
C ASP A 41 6.29 -6.59 1.66
N LEU A 42 5.00 -6.40 1.37
CA LEU A 42 4.13 -5.61 2.23
C LEU A 42 3.69 -6.33 3.51
N ASN A 43 4.06 -7.61 3.68
CA ASN A 43 3.91 -8.30 4.96
C ASN A 43 5.09 -8.00 5.90
N ASP A 44 6.24 -7.61 5.35
CA ASP A 44 7.40 -7.17 6.13
C ASP A 44 7.26 -5.71 6.61
N GLY A 45 7.74 -5.43 7.82
CA GLY A 45 7.61 -4.12 8.45
C GLY A 45 8.58 -3.08 7.91
N GLU A 46 9.80 -3.49 7.60
CA GLU A 46 10.87 -2.65 7.10
C GLU A 46 10.58 -2.22 5.65
N ASP A 47 10.13 -3.16 4.82
CA ASP A 47 9.71 -2.90 3.44
C ASP A 47 8.52 -1.95 3.37
N ARG A 48 7.53 -2.10 4.27
CA ARG A 48 6.43 -1.14 4.39
C ARG A 48 6.92 0.25 4.77
N LEU A 49 7.84 0.36 5.72
CA LEU A 49 8.40 1.64 6.16
C LEU A 49 9.15 2.33 5.02
N LEU A 50 10.01 1.58 4.31
CA LEU A 50 10.76 2.06 3.16
C LEU A 50 9.83 2.60 2.07
N LEU A 51 8.79 1.82 1.71
CA LEU A 51 7.81 2.25 0.71
C LEU A 51 7.05 3.50 1.17
N HIS A 52 6.69 3.59 2.45
CA HIS A 52 5.95 4.73 2.99
C HIS A 52 6.78 6.02 2.87
N MET A 53 8.04 5.97 3.27
CA MET A 53 8.96 7.10 3.15
C MET A 53 9.16 7.51 1.68
N ALA A 54 9.35 6.55 0.78
CA ALA A 54 9.52 6.82 -0.65
C ALA A 54 8.29 7.51 -1.26
N VAL A 55 7.08 7.04 -0.91
CA VAL A 55 5.82 7.62 -1.37
C VAL A 55 5.62 9.05 -0.84
N LYS A 56 5.94 9.33 0.43
CA LYS A 56 5.85 10.68 1.00
C LYS A 56 6.87 11.63 0.36
N ARG A 57 8.10 11.16 0.15
CA ARG A 57 9.14 11.94 -0.55
C ARG A 57 8.72 12.34 -1.96
N ALA A 58 8.07 11.45 -2.71
CA ALA A 58 7.63 11.72 -4.08
C ALA A 58 6.48 12.74 -4.20
N ARG A 59 5.88 13.16 -3.07
CA ARG A 59 4.81 14.16 -3.02
C ARG A 59 5.25 15.54 -2.56
N LEU A 60 6.49 15.66 -2.07
CA LEU A 60 7.14 16.93 -1.77
C LEU A 60 7.72 17.51 -3.06
#